data_AF-A0A8S2NWS8-F1
#
_entry.id   AF-A0A8S2NWS8-F1
#
_cell.length_a   1.000
_cell.length_b   1.000
_cell.length_c   1.000
_cell.angle_alpha   90.00
_cell.angle_beta   90.00
_cell.angle_gamma   90.00
#
_symmetry.space_group_name_H-M   'P 1'
#
loop_
_entity.id
_entity.type
_entity.pdbx_description
1 polymer ?
#
loop_
_entity_poly.entity_id
_entity_poly.type
_entity_poly.pdbx_seq_one_letter_code
_entity_poly.pdbx_strand_id
1 'polypeptide(L)'
;MTLSKQLEKYIQNKHIISLILKLTDFENDEIQLNAFKILSSITTEQETKNIVYSNTIARFFIKFLNKVIDDSNQTLRFYNLLRSLKNLLQYDQITDELTKQNGLPLIMRCATDVKFKPIQVQQPALEILFILTFNKEAYQRLKSYSTEIKPFLSSSHQRISQVADMILWKLEKEEQALTKPNIQHRNYKYDIMLSYSQSDQDLCLRIYDELMSDDFRVWIDQDENFTMTMNEKCEIIDECEYFIMCTSETYKQNAFCRSEAFFAFERQLKIIPIIVLSNYRPDGWLNRIINGKIPIDFTKLGFELAKSKLKNDIDRQRKFTRINQIKDSISINIPIDSSQNNGIPSRIDQWTKNHVKLFLLEKNLNPLLEIFSEMNGNILHELYLMCLSNRESMFHTLKTEISTLYSNNQPLTLIIYLRFLNEIQKYIQTFAINQK
;
A
#
# COMPACT_ATOMS: atom_id res chain seq x y z
N MET A 1 -21.35 20.57 -2.11
CA MET A 1 -21.25 19.09 -2.18
C MET A 1 -21.75 18.70 -3.57
N THR A 2 -20.93 18.06 -4.41
CA THR A 2 -21.28 17.77 -5.81
C THR A 2 -22.43 16.77 -5.89
N LEU A 3 -23.27 16.87 -6.93
CA LEU A 3 -24.42 15.97 -7.19
C LEU A 3 -23.99 14.49 -7.17
N SER A 4 -22.78 14.19 -7.67
CA SER A 4 -22.16 12.85 -7.65
C SER A 4 -21.99 12.27 -6.24
N LYS A 5 -21.57 13.09 -5.26
CA LYS A 5 -21.39 12.64 -3.87
C LYS A 5 -22.72 12.39 -3.15
N GLN A 6 -23.74 13.17 -3.51
CA GLN A 6 -25.09 12.90 -3.01
C GLN A 6 -25.59 11.58 -3.57
N LEU A 7 -25.31 11.29 -4.85
CA LEU A 7 -25.70 10.05 -5.51
C LEU A 7 -24.97 8.82 -4.92
N GLU A 8 -23.66 8.85 -4.72
CA GLU A 8 -22.91 7.74 -4.08
C GLU A 8 -23.42 7.43 -2.68
N LYS A 9 -23.56 8.46 -1.84
CA LYS A 9 -24.10 8.32 -0.48
C LYS A 9 -25.56 7.84 -0.49
N TYR A 10 -26.33 8.24 -1.50
CA TYR A 10 -27.72 7.80 -1.70
C TYR A 10 -27.80 6.33 -2.13
N ILE A 11 -26.91 5.90 -3.04
CA ILE A 11 -26.78 4.50 -3.49
C ILE A 11 -26.47 3.58 -2.31
N GLN A 12 -25.53 3.97 -1.45
CA GLN A 12 -25.17 3.22 -0.23
C GLN A 12 -26.32 3.19 0.79
N ASN A 13 -26.92 4.34 1.09
CA ASN A 13 -27.95 4.45 2.15
C ASN A 13 -29.30 3.82 1.80
N LYS A 14 -29.61 3.60 0.51
CA LYS A 14 -30.92 3.10 0.07
C LYS A 14 -30.92 1.61 -0.33
N HIS A 15 -29.88 0.86 0.02
CA HIS A 15 -29.72 -0.55 -0.38
C HIS A 15 -29.82 -0.75 -1.90
N ILE A 16 -29.40 0.25 -2.69
CA ILE A 16 -29.53 0.20 -4.15
C ILE A 16 -28.66 -0.92 -4.72
N ILE A 17 -27.47 -1.15 -4.16
CA ILE A 17 -26.57 -2.22 -4.57
C ILE A 17 -27.23 -3.60 -4.42
N SER A 18 -27.94 -3.87 -3.33
CA SER A 18 -28.60 -5.17 -3.14
C SER A 18 -29.80 -5.35 -4.07
N LEU A 19 -30.52 -4.27 -4.39
CA LEU A 19 -31.60 -4.31 -5.39
C LEU A 19 -31.04 -4.63 -6.78
N ILE A 20 -29.96 -3.95 -7.19
CA ILE A 20 -29.33 -4.18 -8.49
C ILE A 20 -28.70 -5.58 -8.55
N LEU A 21 -28.15 -6.08 -7.44
CA LEU A 21 -27.66 -7.46 -7.37
C LEU A 21 -28.79 -8.45 -7.67
N LYS A 22 -30.01 -8.25 -7.16
CA LYS A 22 -31.15 -9.13 -7.48
C LYS A 22 -31.52 -9.12 -8.98
N LEU A 23 -31.20 -8.05 -9.70
CA LEU A 23 -31.42 -7.99 -11.15
C LEU A 23 -30.47 -8.91 -11.94
N THR A 24 -29.37 -9.37 -11.34
CA THR A 24 -28.50 -10.37 -11.99
C THR A 24 -29.11 -11.77 -12.01
N ASP A 25 -30.17 -12.02 -11.24
CA ASP A 25 -30.91 -13.28 -11.22
C ASP A 25 -32.15 -13.27 -12.15
N PHE A 26 -32.46 -12.14 -12.79
CA PHE A 26 -33.64 -11.99 -13.64
C PHE A 26 -33.54 -12.79 -14.96
N GLU A 27 -34.64 -13.32 -15.49
CA GLU A 27 -34.66 -14.09 -16.77
C GLU A 27 -34.55 -13.20 -18.02
N ASN A 28 -33.61 -12.25 -18.04
CA ASN A 28 -33.35 -11.41 -19.19
C ASN A 28 -31.87 -11.02 -19.25
N ASP A 29 -31.18 -11.41 -20.32
CA ASP A 29 -29.73 -11.22 -20.47
C ASP A 29 -29.32 -9.74 -20.50
N GLU A 30 -30.13 -8.86 -21.09
CA GLU A 30 -29.84 -7.42 -21.15
C GLU A 30 -30.00 -6.77 -19.78
N ILE A 31 -31.04 -7.12 -19.03
CA ILE A 31 -31.22 -6.63 -17.65
C ILE A 31 -30.04 -7.08 -16.79
N GLN A 32 -29.68 -8.35 -16.88
CA GLN A 32 -28.56 -8.96 -16.19
C GLN A 32 -27.22 -8.25 -16.49
N LEU A 33 -26.90 -8.06 -17.77
CA LEU A 33 -25.65 -7.42 -18.19
C LEU A 33 -25.60 -5.95 -17.76
N ASN A 34 -26.71 -5.22 -17.89
CA ASN A 34 -26.78 -3.82 -17.45
C ASN A 34 -26.66 -3.70 -15.92
N ALA A 35 -27.28 -4.61 -15.16
CA ALA A 35 -27.11 -4.68 -13.72
C ALA A 35 -25.63 -4.90 -13.35
N PHE A 36 -24.94 -5.83 -14.00
CA PHE A 36 -23.52 -6.08 -13.78
C PHE A 36 -22.64 -4.86 -14.10
N LYS A 37 -22.91 -4.15 -15.20
CA LYS A 37 -22.21 -2.91 -15.56
C LYS A 37 -22.40 -1.84 -14.49
N ILE A 38 -23.62 -1.66 -13.98
CA ILE A 38 -23.88 -0.69 -12.91
C ILE A 38 -23.12 -1.10 -11.65
N LEU A 39 -23.21 -2.37 -11.22
CA LEU A 39 -22.48 -2.89 -10.06
C LEU A 39 -20.97 -2.65 -10.19
N SER A 40 -20.38 -2.83 -11.37
CA SER A 40 -18.96 -2.56 -11.61
C SER A 40 -18.53 -1.11 -11.39
N SER A 41 -19.49 -0.18 -11.37
CA SER A 41 -19.23 1.25 -11.16
C SER A 41 -19.56 1.74 -9.74
N ILE A 42 -20.39 1.00 -9.00
CA ILE A 42 -20.91 1.45 -7.69
C ILE A 42 -20.52 0.53 -6.52
N THR A 43 -19.91 -0.62 -6.79
CA THR A 43 -19.43 -1.54 -5.74
C THR A 43 -18.39 -0.84 -4.87
N THR A 44 -18.37 -1.13 -3.57
CA THR A 44 -17.28 -0.68 -2.68
C THR A 44 -16.68 -1.84 -1.92
N GLU A 45 -15.52 -1.61 -1.27
CA GLU A 45 -14.87 -2.57 -0.38
C GLU A 45 -15.78 -3.09 0.74
N GLN A 46 -16.82 -2.34 1.13
CA GLN A 46 -17.70 -2.78 2.20
C GLN A 46 -18.69 -3.85 1.74
N GLU A 47 -19.25 -3.73 0.52
CA GLU A 47 -20.16 -4.75 -0.01
C GLU A 47 -19.45 -6.06 -0.34
N THR A 48 -18.21 -6.00 -0.83
CA THR A 48 -17.45 -7.20 -1.22
C THR A 48 -17.03 -8.08 -0.04
N LYS A 49 -17.03 -7.53 1.20
CA LYS A 49 -16.87 -8.33 2.42
C LYS A 49 -18.02 -9.31 2.65
N ASN A 50 -19.20 -9.04 2.10
CA ASN A 50 -20.28 -10.02 2.11
C ASN A 50 -19.97 -11.13 1.10
N ILE A 51 -19.69 -12.33 1.61
CA ILE A 51 -19.35 -13.47 0.74
C ILE A 51 -20.45 -13.80 -0.26
N VAL A 52 -21.73 -13.62 0.08
CA VAL A 52 -22.85 -13.85 -0.83
C VAL A 52 -22.79 -12.88 -2.00
N TYR A 53 -22.43 -11.62 -1.75
CA TYR A 53 -22.27 -10.61 -2.79
C TYR A 53 -21.14 -11.01 -3.76
N SER A 54 -19.92 -11.19 -3.24
CA SER A 54 -18.75 -11.51 -4.05
C SER A 54 -18.90 -12.83 -4.81
N ASN A 55 -19.48 -13.84 -4.17
CA ASN A 55 -19.77 -15.13 -4.81
C ASN A 55 -20.77 -14.98 -5.96
N THR A 56 -21.83 -14.18 -5.77
CA THR A 56 -22.86 -13.93 -6.79
C THR A 56 -22.28 -13.19 -7.99
N ILE A 57 -21.44 -12.18 -7.77
CA ILE A 57 -20.75 -11.44 -8.85
C ILE A 57 -19.88 -12.38 -9.69
N ALA A 58 -19.02 -13.19 -9.04
CA ALA A 58 -18.16 -14.14 -9.73
C ALA A 58 -18.96 -15.20 -10.50
N ARG A 59 -19.99 -15.77 -9.86
CA ARG A 59 -20.88 -16.78 -10.46
C ARG A 59 -21.60 -16.23 -11.68
N PHE A 60 -22.13 -15.01 -11.56
CA PHE A 60 -22.81 -14.31 -12.65
C PHE A 60 -21.86 -14.16 -13.85
N PHE A 61 -20.65 -13.63 -13.63
CA PHE A 61 -19.67 -13.45 -14.69
C PHE A 61 -19.38 -14.78 -15.41
N ILE A 62 -19.07 -15.84 -14.65
CA ILE A 62 -18.76 -17.16 -15.21
C ILE A 62 -19.94 -17.72 -16.01
N LYS A 63 -21.15 -17.67 -15.45
CA LYS A 63 -22.37 -18.15 -16.11
C LYS A 63 -22.62 -17.40 -17.42
N PHE A 64 -22.57 -16.06 -17.37
CA PHE A 64 -22.85 -15.24 -18.54
C PHE A 64 -21.76 -15.40 -19.60
N LEU A 65 -20.49 -15.44 -19.19
CA LEU A 65 -19.37 -15.67 -20.10
C LEU A 65 -19.52 -17.00 -20.85
N ASN A 66 -19.79 -18.10 -20.13
CA ASN A 66 -20.02 -19.40 -20.76
C ASN A 66 -21.16 -19.39 -21.79
N LYS A 67 -22.21 -18.60 -21.56
CA LYS A 67 -23.33 -18.49 -22.49
C LYS A 67 -22.95 -17.76 -23.78
N VAL A 68 -22.06 -16.76 -23.71
CA VAL A 68 -21.74 -15.89 -24.86
C VAL A 68 -20.40 -16.20 -25.55
N ILE A 69 -19.50 -16.96 -24.91
CA ILE A 69 -18.13 -17.19 -25.41
C ILE A 69 -18.07 -17.92 -26.75
N ASP A 70 -19.11 -18.66 -27.11
CA ASP A 70 -19.22 -19.38 -28.39
C ASP A 70 -20.09 -18.68 -29.43
N ASP A 71 -20.71 -17.53 -29.08
CA ASP A 71 -21.50 -16.72 -30.00
C ASP A 71 -20.68 -15.55 -30.57
N SER A 72 -20.23 -15.70 -31.82
CA SER A 72 -19.42 -14.70 -32.53
C SER A 72 -20.12 -13.35 -32.73
N ASN A 73 -21.47 -13.31 -32.66
CA ASN A 73 -22.24 -12.08 -32.81
C ASN A 73 -22.24 -11.21 -31.53
N GLN A 74 -21.73 -11.71 -30.41
CA GLN A 74 -21.81 -11.03 -29.10
C GLN A 74 -20.54 -10.25 -28.73
N THR A 75 -19.67 -9.93 -29.70
CA THR A 75 -18.36 -9.29 -29.44
C THR A 75 -18.48 -8.04 -28.54
N LEU A 76 -19.48 -7.18 -28.77
CA LEU A 76 -19.69 -5.98 -27.95
C LEU A 76 -20.15 -6.32 -26.52
N ARG A 77 -21.00 -7.33 -26.35
CA ARG A 77 -21.41 -7.81 -25.02
C ARG A 77 -20.22 -8.41 -24.28
N PHE A 78 -19.36 -9.14 -24.99
CA PHE A 78 -18.11 -9.69 -24.48
C PHE A 78 -17.19 -8.62 -23.92
N TYR A 79 -16.91 -7.59 -24.73
CA TYR A 79 -16.07 -6.45 -24.32
C TYR A 79 -16.62 -5.76 -23.07
N ASN A 80 -17.94 -5.50 -23.03
CA ASN A 80 -18.59 -4.88 -21.87
C ASN A 80 -18.50 -5.75 -20.61
N LEU A 81 -18.67 -7.06 -20.74
CA LEU A 81 -18.57 -8.01 -19.63
C LEU A 81 -17.16 -8.04 -19.05
N LEU A 82 -16.14 -8.20 -19.90
CA LEU A 82 -14.73 -8.21 -19.47
C LEU A 82 -14.33 -6.88 -18.83
N ARG A 83 -14.72 -5.75 -19.43
CA ARG A 83 -14.43 -4.42 -18.86
C ARG A 83 -15.07 -4.24 -17.48
N SER A 84 -16.32 -4.69 -17.32
CA SER A 84 -17.02 -4.63 -16.02
C SER A 84 -16.35 -5.52 -14.99
N LEU A 85 -15.94 -6.73 -15.37
CA LEU A 85 -15.19 -7.60 -14.47
C LEU A 85 -13.84 -6.98 -14.06
N LYS A 86 -13.09 -6.42 -15.02
CA LYS A 86 -11.80 -5.79 -14.75
C LYS A 86 -11.90 -4.74 -13.63
N ASN A 87 -12.94 -3.91 -13.67
CA ASN A 87 -13.21 -2.91 -12.63
C ASN A 87 -13.55 -3.52 -11.26
N LEU A 88 -14.16 -4.71 -11.23
CA LEU A 88 -14.51 -5.42 -10.00
C LEU A 88 -13.34 -6.22 -9.40
N LEU A 89 -12.34 -6.59 -10.20
CA LEU A 89 -11.19 -7.38 -9.72
C LEU A 89 -10.17 -6.56 -8.92
N GLN A 90 -10.38 -5.26 -8.76
CA GLN A 90 -9.65 -4.47 -7.76
C GLN A 90 -9.98 -4.89 -6.31
N TYR A 91 -11.13 -5.56 -6.10
CA TYR A 91 -11.57 -6.07 -4.81
C TYR A 91 -11.13 -7.53 -4.64
N ASP A 92 -10.32 -7.79 -3.61
CA ASP A 92 -9.71 -9.11 -3.43
C ASP A 92 -10.75 -10.23 -3.24
N GLN A 93 -11.89 -9.95 -2.58
CA GLN A 93 -12.92 -10.97 -2.34
C GLN A 93 -13.59 -11.44 -3.64
N ILE A 94 -13.76 -10.57 -4.63
CA ILE A 94 -14.31 -10.97 -5.94
C ILE A 94 -13.29 -11.81 -6.69
N THR A 95 -12.01 -11.43 -6.62
CA THR A 95 -10.91 -12.19 -7.20
C THR A 95 -10.79 -13.59 -6.59
N ASP A 96 -10.92 -13.70 -5.26
CA ASP A 96 -10.94 -14.97 -4.54
C ASP A 96 -12.08 -15.87 -5.03
N GLU A 97 -13.30 -15.33 -5.09
CA GLU A 97 -14.48 -16.10 -5.52
C GLU A 97 -14.42 -16.51 -6.99
N LEU A 98 -13.92 -15.65 -7.87
CA LEU A 98 -13.68 -15.98 -9.29
C LEU A 98 -12.68 -17.13 -9.43
N THR A 99 -11.63 -17.13 -8.61
CA THR A 99 -10.60 -18.17 -8.62
C THR A 99 -11.15 -19.50 -8.09
N LYS A 100 -11.85 -19.48 -6.94
CA LYS A 100 -12.49 -20.68 -6.35
C LYS A 100 -13.49 -21.33 -7.30
N GLN A 101 -14.26 -20.52 -8.04
CA GLN A 101 -15.27 -21.01 -8.99
C GLN A 101 -14.68 -21.44 -10.35
N ASN A 102 -13.35 -21.60 -10.44
CA ASN A 102 -12.67 -22.03 -11.66
C ASN A 102 -12.93 -21.11 -12.86
N GLY A 103 -12.94 -19.79 -12.64
CA GLY A 103 -13.10 -18.79 -13.72
C GLY A 103 -11.86 -18.62 -14.59
N LEU A 104 -10.68 -19.00 -14.10
CA LEU A 104 -9.40 -18.77 -14.77
C LEU A 104 -9.30 -19.41 -16.18
N PRO A 105 -9.66 -20.69 -16.40
CA PRO A 105 -9.60 -21.30 -17.73
C PRO A 105 -10.48 -20.59 -18.76
N LEU A 106 -11.62 -20.03 -18.35
CA LEU A 106 -12.50 -19.28 -19.26
C LEU A 106 -11.84 -17.98 -19.71
N ILE A 107 -11.21 -17.26 -18.78
CA ILE A 107 -10.49 -16.02 -19.10
C ILE A 107 -9.27 -16.33 -19.97
N MET A 108 -8.56 -17.44 -19.70
CA MET A 108 -7.47 -17.90 -20.54
C MET A 108 -7.94 -18.17 -21.97
N ARG A 109 -9.08 -18.87 -22.13
CA ARG A 109 -9.72 -19.09 -23.44
C ARG A 109 -10.06 -17.77 -24.14
N CYS A 110 -10.51 -16.75 -23.42
CA CYS A 110 -10.75 -15.42 -23.99
C CYS A 110 -9.46 -14.78 -24.53
N ALA A 111 -8.33 -15.01 -23.86
CA ALA A 111 -7.05 -14.49 -24.29
C ALA A 111 -6.48 -15.27 -25.50
N THR A 112 -6.59 -16.61 -25.49
CA THR A 112 -5.83 -17.49 -26.40
C THR A 112 -6.58 -17.94 -27.65
N ASP A 113 -7.92 -17.99 -27.63
CA ASP A 113 -8.68 -18.49 -28.77
C ASP A 113 -8.57 -17.51 -29.95
N VAL A 114 -8.10 -18.02 -31.09
CA VAL A 114 -7.79 -17.26 -32.31
C VAL A 114 -9.03 -16.64 -32.95
N LYS A 115 -10.23 -17.12 -32.61
CA LYS A 115 -11.49 -16.55 -33.12
C LYS A 115 -11.75 -15.14 -32.58
N PHE A 116 -11.12 -14.77 -31.46
CA PHE A 116 -11.39 -13.52 -30.78
C PHE A 116 -10.57 -12.36 -31.34
N LYS A 117 -11.21 -11.19 -31.41
CA LYS A 117 -10.54 -9.97 -31.86
C LYS A 117 -9.51 -9.51 -30.82
N PRO A 118 -8.28 -9.15 -31.23
CA PRO A 118 -7.22 -8.79 -30.29
C PRO A 118 -7.61 -7.67 -29.32
N ILE A 119 -8.15 -6.56 -29.81
CA ILE A 119 -8.41 -5.38 -28.99
C ILE A 119 -9.68 -5.51 -28.12
N GLN A 120 -10.75 -6.06 -28.68
CA GLN A 120 -12.05 -6.11 -27.99
C GLN A 120 -12.14 -7.25 -26.96
N VAL A 121 -11.31 -8.28 -27.09
CA VAL A 121 -11.44 -9.49 -26.29
C VAL A 121 -10.11 -9.93 -25.68
N GLN A 122 -9.10 -10.20 -26.50
CA GLN A 122 -7.84 -10.78 -26.01
C GLN A 122 -7.10 -9.81 -25.08
N GLN A 123 -7.05 -8.51 -25.40
CA GLN A 123 -6.43 -7.49 -24.56
C GLN A 123 -7.11 -7.37 -23.18
N PRO A 124 -8.43 -7.11 -23.06
CA PRO A 124 -9.09 -7.09 -21.75
C PRO A 124 -8.94 -8.40 -20.97
N ALA A 125 -8.93 -9.56 -21.65
CA ALA A 125 -8.71 -10.84 -21.01
C ALA A 125 -7.30 -10.95 -20.42
N LEU A 126 -6.26 -10.58 -21.17
CA LEU A 126 -4.89 -10.51 -20.68
C LEU A 126 -4.76 -9.52 -19.51
N GLU A 127 -5.40 -8.35 -19.59
CA GLU A 127 -5.40 -7.38 -18.48
C GLU A 127 -6.04 -7.98 -17.21
N ILE A 128 -7.11 -8.75 -17.35
CA ILE A 128 -7.72 -9.50 -16.24
C ILE A 128 -6.73 -10.54 -15.70
N LEU A 129 -6.11 -11.36 -16.56
CA LEU A 129 -5.12 -12.35 -16.13
C LEU A 129 -3.97 -11.68 -15.38
N PHE A 130 -3.53 -10.50 -15.82
CA PHE A 130 -2.53 -9.71 -15.10
C PHE A 130 -3.02 -9.28 -13.72
N ILE A 131 -4.25 -8.79 -13.56
CA ILE A 131 -4.80 -8.48 -12.22
C ILE A 131 -4.86 -9.74 -11.34
N LEU A 132 -5.20 -10.89 -11.91
CA LEU A 132 -5.29 -12.15 -11.16
C LEU A 132 -3.92 -12.62 -10.63
N THR A 133 -2.80 -12.21 -11.23
CA THR A 133 -1.46 -12.54 -10.69
C THR A 133 -1.20 -12.00 -9.28
N PHE A 134 -1.95 -10.99 -8.82
CA PHE A 134 -1.83 -10.47 -7.45
C PHE A 134 -2.57 -11.33 -6.41
N ASN A 135 -3.39 -12.27 -6.84
CA ASN A 135 -4.03 -13.25 -5.98
C ASN A 135 -3.17 -14.49 -5.85
N LYS A 136 -2.88 -14.93 -4.62
CA LYS A 136 -1.96 -16.04 -4.36
C LYS A 136 -2.39 -17.35 -5.01
N GLU A 137 -3.68 -17.70 -4.97
CA GLU A 137 -4.19 -18.95 -5.54
C GLU A 137 -4.21 -18.89 -7.07
N ALA A 138 -4.68 -17.78 -7.64
CA ALA A 138 -4.70 -17.58 -9.08
C ALA A 138 -3.28 -17.53 -9.67
N TYR A 139 -2.33 -16.87 -8.99
CA TYR A 139 -0.91 -16.84 -9.35
C TYR A 139 -0.32 -18.24 -9.50
N GLN A 140 -0.56 -19.13 -8.52
CA GLN A 140 -0.05 -20.50 -8.58
C GLN A 140 -0.64 -21.28 -9.77
N ARG A 141 -1.93 -21.08 -10.07
CA ARG A 141 -2.57 -21.71 -11.23
C ARG A 141 -2.09 -21.09 -12.55
N LEU A 142 -1.81 -19.79 -12.58
CA LEU A 142 -1.33 -19.08 -13.76
C LEU A 142 0.06 -19.52 -14.20
N LYS A 143 0.92 -20.00 -13.27
CA LYS A 143 2.23 -20.57 -13.62
C LYS A 143 2.14 -21.71 -14.63
N SER A 144 1.05 -22.49 -14.66
CA SER A 144 0.87 -23.56 -15.66
C SER A 144 0.50 -23.06 -17.06
N TYR A 145 0.20 -21.76 -17.22
CA TYR A 145 -0.21 -21.16 -18.49
C TYR A 145 0.88 -20.26 -19.13
N SER A 146 2.08 -20.21 -18.58
CA SER A 146 3.16 -19.33 -19.08
C SER A 146 3.50 -19.62 -20.55
N THR A 147 3.41 -20.88 -20.98
CA THR A 147 3.66 -21.30 -22.37
C THR A 147 2.65 -20.74 -23.35
N GLU A 148 1.38 -20.66 -22.96
CA GLU A 148 0.27 -20.15 -23.75
C GLU A 148 0.30 -18.62 -23.84
N ILE A 149 0.92 -17.95 -22.88
CA ILE A 149 1.04 -16.49 -22.85
C ILE A 149 2.24 -15.99 -23.68
N LYS A 150 3.32 -16.78 -23.79
CA LYS A 150 4.55 -16.41 -24.53
C LYS A 150 4.32 -15.91 -25.97
N PRO A 151 3.44 -16.49 -26.79
CA PRO A 151 3.17 -16.00 -28.14
C PRO A 151 2.73 -14.53 -28.21
N PHE A 152 2.06 -14.01 -27.16
CA PHE A 152 1.58 -12.62 -27.15
C PHE A 152 2.69 -11.57 -27.05
N LEU A 153 3.91 -11.96 -26.64
CA LEU A 153 5.08 -11.06 -26.66
C LEU A 153 5.38 -10.52 -28.06
N SER A 154 5.09 -11.31 -29.10
CA SER A 154 5.31 -10.94 -30.50
C SER A 154 4.07 -10.33 -31.18
N SER A 155 3.05 -9.93 -30.40
CA SER A 155 1.84 -9.32 -30.95
C SER A 155 2.14 -8.00 -31.65
N SER A 156 1.46 -7.76 -32.78
CA SER A 156 1.49 -6.46 -33.47
C SER A 156 0.80 -5.34 -32.67
N HIS A 157 0.02 -5.70 -31.66
CA HIS A 157 -0.63 -4.75 -30.76
C HIS A 157 0.24 -4.52 -29.52
N GLN A 158 0.86 -3.34 -29.42
CA GLN A 158 1.76 -2.95 -28.34
C GLN A 158 1.19 -3.20 -26.94
N ARG A 159 -0.10 -2.91 -26.71
CA ARG A 159 -0.72 -3.15 -25.38
C ARG A 159 -0.80 -4.63 -25.02
N ILE A 160 -1.03 -5.50 -26.01
CA ILE A 160 -1.09 -6.94 -25.79
C ILE A 160 0.29 -7.48 -25.43
N SER A 161 1.33 -7.09 -26.18
CA SER A 161 2.70 -7.51 -25.88
C SER A 161 3.18 -6.99 -24.52
N GLN A 162 2.86 -5.75 -24.18
CA GLN A 162 3.11 -5.17 -22.85
C GLN A 162 2.50 -5.98 -21.71
N VAL A 163 1.19 -6.25 -21.79
CA VAL A 163 0.50 -6.98 -20.72
C VAL A 163 1.00 -8.42 -20.62
N ALA A 164 1.30 -9.07 -21.74
CA ALA A 164 1.89 -10.40 -21.76
C ALA A 164 3.28 -10.42 -21.10
N ASP A 165 4.14 -9.44 -21.40
CA ASP A 165 5.46 -9.30 -20.76
C ASP A 165 5.33 -9.12 -19.25
N MET A 166 4.39 -8.28 -18.80
CA MET A 166 4.14 -8.08 -17.37
C MET A 166 3.66 -9.36 -16.65
N ILE A 167 2.76 -10.12 -17.27
CA ILE A 167 2.30 -11.39 -16.69
C ILE A 167 3.47 -12.35 -16.55
N LEU A 168 4.25 -12.55 -17.63
CA LEU A 168 5.39 -13.46 -17.62
C LEU A 168 6.47 -13.00 -16.65
N TRP A 169 6.72 -11.70 -16.55
CA TRP A 169 7.63 -11.14 -15.57
C TRP A 169 7.19 -11.48 -14.14
N LYS A 170 5.90 -11.30 -13.80
CA LYS A 170 5.41 -11.69 -12.47
C LYS A 170 5.52 -13.18 -12.21
N LEU A 171 5.18 -14.02 -13.19
CA LEU A 171 5.18 -15.48 -13.02
C LEU A 171 6.59 -16.09 -12.96
N GLU A 172 7.56 -15.52 -13.69
CA GLU A 172 8.88 -16.13 -13.92
C GLU A 172 10.05 -15.37 -13.28
N LYS A 173 9.95 -14.05 -13.07
CA LYS A 173 11.10 -13.17 -12.77
C LYS A 173 10.98 -12.40 -11.44
N GLU A 174 9.76 -12.12 -10.95
CA GLU A 174 9.55 -11.28 -9.76
C GLU A 174 10.26 -11.82 -8.50
N GLU A 175 10.16 -13.14 -8.23
CA GLU A 175 10.81 -13.77 -7.08
C GLU A 175 12.35 -13.57 -7.11
N GLN A 176 12.96 -13.67 -8.29
CA GLN A 176 14.40 -13.43 -8.47
C GLN A 176 14.75 -11.94 -8.35
N ALA A 177 13.90 -11.04 -8.85
CA ALA A 177 14.12 -9.61 -8.73
C ALA A 177 14.09 -9.14 -7.27
N LEU A 178 13.16 -9.66 -6.46
CA LEU A 178 13.01 -9.30 -5.05
C LEU A 178 14.12 -9.84 -4.15
N THR A 179 14.79 -10.93 -4.54
CA THR A 179 15.90 -11.52 -3.77
C THR A 179 17.25 -10.84 -3.99
N LYS A 180 17.37 -9.94 -4.99
CA LYS A 180 18.56 -9.12 -5.16
C LYS A 180 18.84 -8.34 -3.87
N PRO A 181 20.09 -8.20 -3.42
CA PRO A 181 20.38 -7.40 -2.22
C PRO A 181 19.86 -5.97 -2.42
N ASN A 182 19.24 -5.40 -1.39
CA ASN A 182 18.98 -3.97 -1.36
C ASN A 182 20.33 -3.27 -1.42
N ILE A 183 20.56 -2.45 -2.45
CA ILE A 183 21.76 -1.63 -2.55
C ILE A 183 21.76 -0.75 -1.30
N GLN A 184 22.72 -0.93 -0.39
CA GLN A 184 22.82 -0.07 0.79
C GLN A 184 23.14 1.34 0.32
N HIS A 185 22.09 2.15 0.25
CA HIS A 185 22.07 3.37 -0.51
C HIS A 185 22.96 4.45 0.12
N ARG A 186 24.13 4.66 -0.50
CA ARG A 186 24.89 5.91 -0.31
C ARG A 186 24.80 6.84 -1.53
N ASN A 187 24.47 6.32 -2.71
CA ASN A 187 24.40 7.07 -3.96
C ASN A 187 23.16 6.69 -4.80
N TYR A 188 21.97 7.18 -4.42
CA TYR A 188 20.79 7.09 -5.30
C TYR A 188 21.01 7.92 -6.57
N LYS A 189 20.63 7.38 -7.74
CA LYS A 189 20.67 8.13 -9.01
C LYS A 189 19.56 9.15 -9.08
N TYR A 190 18.38 8.79 -8.56
CA TYR A 190 17.22 9.66 -8.46
C TYR A 190 16.85 9.87 -7.00
N ASP A 191 16.42 11.07 -6.68
CA ASP A 191 15.87 11.35 -5.36
C ASP A 191 14.45 10.78 -5.26
N ILE A 192 13.69 10.83 -6.35
CA ILE A 192 12.26 10.52 -6.36
C ILE A 192 11.91 9.73 -7.62
N MET A 193 11.16 8.64 -7.46
CA MET A 193 10.29 8.11 -8.51
C MET A 193 8.86 8.58 -8.26
N LEU A 194 8.25 9.22 -9.26
CA LEU A 194 6.86 9.64 -9.23
C LEU A 194 6.00 8.63 -10.00
N SER A 195 5.30 7.75 -9.27
CA SER A 195 4.40 6.76 -9.87
C SER A 195 2.97 7.28 -9.86
N TYR A 196 2.35 7.32 -11.04
CA TYR A 196 1.02 7.88 -11.27
C TYR A 196 0.26 7.08 -12.34
N SER A 197 -1.06 7.30 -12.42
CA SER A 197 -1.88 6.79 -13.52
C SER A 197 -1.97 7.85 -14.61
N GLN A 198 -1.97 7.45 -15.89
CA GLN A 198 -2.06 8.39 -17.02
C GLN A 198 -3.27 9.33 -16.93
N SER A 199 -4.38 8.87 -16.33
CA SER A 199 -5.57 9.71 -16.11
C SER A 199 -5.34 10.91 -15.17
N ASP A 200 -4.25 10.90 -14.40
CA ASP A 200 -3.87 11.93 -13.43
C ASP A 200 -2.64 12.74 -13.90
N GLN A 201 -2.28 12.64 -15.19
CA GLN A 201 -1.04 13.17 -15.77
C GLN A 201 -0.86 14.68 -15.54
N ASP A 202 -1.89 15.49 -15.81
CA ASP A 202 -1.78 16.95 -15.73
C ASP A 202 -1.27 17.45 -14.36
N LEU A 203 -1.85 16.93 -13.28
CA LEU A 203 -1.43 17.30 -11.92
C LEU A 203 -0.07 16.70 -11.58
N CYS A 204 0.22 15.47 -12.00
CA CYS A 204 1.48 14.80 -11.70
C CYS A 204 2.67 15.42 -12.44
N LEU A 205 2.50 15.85 -13.69
CA LEU A 205 3.52 16.58 -14.44
C LEU A 205 3.81 17.95 -13.81
N ARG A 206 2.77 18.65 -13.33
CA ARG A 206 2.99 19.89 -12.58
C ARG A 206 3.79 19.65 -11.29
N ILE A 207 3.51 18.56 -10.56
CA ILE A 207 4.29 18.19 -9.37
C ILE A 207 5.74 17.85 -9.76
N TYR A 208 5.93 17.13 -10.85
CA TYR A 208 7.24 16.81 -11.41
C TYR A 208 8.06 18.08 -11.72
N ASP A 209 7.51 19.02 -12.48
CA ASP A 209 8.19 20.26 -12.89
C ASP A 209 8.66 21.07 -11.66
N GLU A 210 7.80 21.13 -10.64
CA GLU A 210 8.08 21.87 -9.41
C GLU A 210 9.18 21.20 -8.57
N LEU A 211 9.15 19.86 -8.44
CA LEU A 211 10.21 19.13 -7.77
C LEU A 211 11.55 19.26 -8.52
N MET A 212 11.53 19.22 -9.86
CA MET A 212 12.71 19.46 -10.69
C MET A 212 13.26 20.88 -10.50
N SER A 213 12.39 21.89 -10.42
CA SER A 213 12.78 23.29 -10.16
C SER A 213 13.38 23.51 -8.77
N ASP A 214 13.08 22.60 -7.85
CA ASP A 214 13.60 22.56 -6.48
C ASP A 214 14.84 21.65 -6.34
N ASP A 215 15.56 21.41 -7.44
CA ASP A 215 16.80 20.62 -7.52
C ASP A 215 16.67 19.13 -7.12
N PHE A 216 15.46 18.56 -7.12
CA PHE A 216 15.30 17.11 -7.00
C PHE A 216 15.56 16.42 -8.34
N ARG A 217 16.29 15.30 -8.31
CA ARG A 217 16.40 14.38 -9.45
C ARG A 217 15.18 13.48 -9.47
N VAL A 218 14.17 13.83 -10.26
CA VAL A 218 12.91 13.08 -10.33
C VAL A 218 12.87 12.20 -11.57
N TRP A 219 12.53 10.94 -11.39
CA TRP A 219 12.16 10.04 -12.48
C TRP A 219 10.63 9.90 -12.55
N ILE A 220 10.10 9.88 -13.77
CA ILE A 220 8.67 9.67 -14.06
C ILE A 220 8.54 9.03 -15.44
N ASP A 221 7.56 8.14 -15.59
CA ASP A 221 7.21 7.51 -16.86
C ASP A 221 6.41 8.52 -17.72
N GLN A 222 7.08 9.26 -18.62
CA GLN A 222 6.45 10.29 -19.48
C GLN A 222 6.23 9.85 -20.92
N ASP A 223 6.91 8.80 -21.39
CA ASP A 223 7.00 8.51 -22.82
C ASP A 223 6.00 7.44 -23.24
N GLU A 224 4.88 7.88 -23.81
CA GLU A 224 3.87 6.97 -24.37
C GLU A 224 4.43 6.10 -25.52
N ASN A 225 5.51 6.55 -26.18
CA ASN A 225 6.11 5.85 -27.32
C ASN A 225 7.23 4.90 -26.91
N PHE A 226 7.86 5.11 -25.75
CA PHE A 226 8.92 4.25 -25.23
C PHE A 226 8.41 3.41 -24.06
N THR A 227 8.18 2.13 -24.34
CA THR A 227 7.73 1.19 -23.31
C THR A 227 8.92 0.58 -22.61
N MET A 228 9.15 0.98 -21.36
CA MET A 228 10.08 0.29 -20.47
C MET A 228 9.51 -1.06 -20.03
N THR A 229 10.37 -2.07 -20.02
CA THR A 229 10.09 -3.37 -19.41
C THR A 229 10.01 -3.23 -17.89
N MET A 230 9.36 -4.19 -17.23
CA MET A 230 9.31 -4.18 -15.76
C MET A 230 10.70 -4.29 -15.11
N ASN A 231 11.64 -5.00 -15.73
CA ASN A 231 13.01 -5.09 -15.21
C ASN A 231 13.68 -3.71 -15.15
N GLU A 232 13.58 -2.93 -16.21
CA GLU A 232 14.16 -1.58 -16.25
C GLU A 232 13.46 -0.66 -15.24
N LYS A 233 12.14 -0.80 -15.07
CA LYS A 233 11.39 -0.09 -14.02
C LYS A 233 11.84 -0.49 -12.61
N CYS A 234 12.07 -1.79 -12.36
CA CYS A 234 12.62 -2.27 -11.10
C CYS A 234 14.01 -1.69 -10.81
N GLU A 235 14.86 -1.60 -11.82
CA GLU A 235 16.18 -0.97 -11.69
C GLU A 235 16.07 0.51 -11.31
N ILE A 236 15.16 1.25 -11.93
CA ILE A 236 14.89 2.65 -11.55
C ILE A 236 14.39 2.72 -10.10
N ILE A 237 13.45 1.85 -9.70
CA ILE A 237 12.94 1.82 -8.33
C ILE A 237 14.11 1.59 -7.36
N ASP A 238 14.99 0.63 -7.63
CA ASP A 238 16.18 0.37 -6.81
C ASP A 238 17.17 1.56 -6.78
N GLU A 239 17.15 2.42 -7.80
CA GLU A 239 17.99 3.62 -7.91
C GLU A 239 17.38 4.88 -7.27
N CYS A 240 16.18 4.80 -6.68
CA CYS A 240 15.42 5.92 -6.10
C CYS A 240 15.44 5.96 -4.57
N GLU A 241 15.56 7.16 -3.98
CA GLU A 241 15.42 7.34 -2.52
C GLU A 241 13.97 7.28 -2.03
N TYR A 242 13.08 7.97 -2.74
CA TYR A 242 11.66 8.06 -2.42
C TYR A 242 10.80 7.53 -3.56
N PHE A 243 9.71 6.86 -3.19
CA PHE A 243 8.66 6.47 -4.12
C PHE A 243 7.41 7.29 -3.81
N ILE A 244 7.16 8.34 -4.58
CA ILE A 244 5.93 9.12 -4.44
C ILE A 244 4.82 8.40 -5.19
N MET A 245 3.80 8.00 -4.44
CA MET A 245 2.66 7.28 -4.98
C MET A 245 1.46 8.22 -5.13
N CYS A 246 1.13 8.58 -6.37
CA CYS A 246 0.02 9.46 -6.73
C CYS A 246 -1.31 8.69 -6.71
N THR A 247 -1.96 8.68 -5.54
CA THR A 247 -3.15 7.88 -5.29
C THR A 247 -4.43 8.49 -5.86
N SER A 248 -5.17 7.67 -6.62
CA SER A 248 -6.47 7.93 -7.22
C SER A 248 -7.20 6.59 -7.46
N GLU A 249 -8.48 6.64 -7.84
CA GLU A 249 -9.24 5.44 -8.23
C GLU A 249 -8.62 4.78 -9.49
N THR A 250 -8.21 5.58 -10.46
CA THR A 250 -7.55 5.11 -11.69
C THR A 250 -6.16 4.54 -11.42
N TYR A 251 -5.46 4.99 -10.39
CA TYR A 251 -4.24 4.37 -9.91
C TYR A 251 -4.53 3.00 -9.28
N LYS A 252 -5.55 2.91 -8.41
CA LYS A 252 -5.97 1.65 -7.76
C LYS A 252 -6.36 0.56 -8.78
N GLN A 253 -7.00 0.96 -9.88
CA GLN A 253 -7.46 0.05 -10.93
C GLN A 253 -6.36 -0.34 -11.93
N ASN A 254 -5.21 0.34 -11.95
CA ASN A 254 -4.14 0.08 -12.89
C ASN A 254 -3.16 -0.98 -12.37
N ALA A 255 -3.16 -2.16 -13.00
CA ALA A 255 -2.29 -3.28 -12.62
C ALA A 255 -0.79 -2.97 -12.77
N PHE A 256 -0.38 -2.09 -13.69
CA PHE A 256 1.01 -1.66 -13.82
C PHE A 256 1.43 -0.82 -12.60
N CYS A 257 0.62 0.18 -12.23
CA CYS A 257 0.82 0.97 -11.02
C CYS A 257 0.86 0.10 -9.76
N ARG A 258 -0.01 -0.93 -9.69
CA ARG A 258 -0.01 -1.91 -8.60
C ARG A 258 1.29 -2.72 -8.55
N SER A 259 1.84 -3.14 -9.69
CA SER A 259 3.12 -3.85 -9.76
C SER A 259 4.28 -2.97 -9.28
N GLU A 260 4.38 -1.74 -9.75
CA GLU A 260 5.42 -0.78 -9.32
C GLU A 260 5.33 -0.51 -7.81
N ALA A 261 4.14 -0.22 -7.31
CA ALA A 261 3.91 0.03 -5.89
C ALA A 261 4.23 -1.19 -5.01
N PHE A 262 3.85 -2.39 -5.46
CA PHE A 262 4.15 -3.63 -4.75
C PHE A 262 5.66 -3.89 -4.72
N PHE A 263 6.35 -3.72 -5.86
CA PHE A 263 7.80 -3.87 -5.91
C PHE A 263 8.49 -2.86 -4.98
N ALA A 264 8.16 -1.57 -5.06
CA ALA A 264 8.71 -0.56 -4.15
C ALA A 264 8.45 -0.86 -2.67
N PHE A 265 7.28 -1.41 -2.34
CA PHE A 265 6.92 -1.83 -0.99
C PHE A 265 7.76 -3.00 -0.49
N GLU A 266 7.89 -4.07 -1.28
CA GLU A 266 8.70 -5.25 -0.94
C GLU A 266 10.19 -4.90 -0.83
N ARG A 267 10.67 -3.95 -1.64
CA ARG A 267 12.03 -3.40 -1.56
C ARG A 267 12.24 -2.45 -0.37
N GLN A 268 11.19 -2.14 0.39
CA GLN A 268 11.21 -1.26 1.57
C GLN A 268 11.63 0.18 1.26
N LEU A 269 11.29 0.69 0.07
CA LEU A 269 11.52 2.09 -0.27
C LEU A 269 10.72 3.02 0.64
N LYS A 270 11.19 4.28 0.75
CA LYS A 270 10.47 5.35 1.43
C LYS A 270 9.29 5.81 0.58
N ILE A 271 8.15 5.14 0.74
CA ILE A 271 6.92 5.48 0.02
C ILE A 271 6.26 6.71 0.66
N ILE A 272 5.96 7.74 -0.14
CA ILE A 272 5.18 8.91 0.26
C ILE A 272 3.86 8.94 -0.53
N PRO A 273 2.71 8.67 0.11
CA PRO A 273 1.43 8.74 -0.57
C PRO A 273 0.95 10.18 -0.74
N ILE A 274 0.51 10.52 -1.94
CA ILE A 274 -0.18 11.79 -2.21
C ILE A 274 -1.56 11.51 -2.82
N ILE A 275 -2.56 12.33 -2.52
CA ILE A 275 -3.91 12.20 -3.10
C ILE A 275 -4.03 13.22 -4.22
N VAL A 276 -4.27 12.73 -5.44
CA VAL A 276 -4.39 13.54 -6.67
C VAL A 276 -5.82 13.60 -7.20
N LEU A 277 -6.72 12.78 -6.64
CA LEU A 277 -8.16 12.79 -6.98
C LEU A 277 -9.01 13.30 -5.82
N SER A 278 -9.90 14.26 -6.10
CA SER A 278 -10.67 14.93 -5.05
C SER A 278 -11.59 13.98 -4.31
N ASN A 279 -11.47 13.97 -2.97
CA ASN A 279 -12.27 13.13 -2.06
C ASN A 279 -12.04 11.63 -2.21
N TYR A 280 -10.99 11.26 -2.93
CA TYR A 280 -10.54 9.89 -2.96
C TYR A 280 -10.02 9.49 -1.56
N ARG A 281 -10.38 8.29 -1.14
CA ARG A 281 -9.85 7.67 0.07
C ARG A 281 -9.25 6.33 -0.32
N PRO A 282 -7.92 6.18 -0.24
CA PRO A 282 -7.30 4.89 -0.50
C PRO A 282 -7.93 3.80 0.36
N ASP A 283 -8.24 2.66 -0.26
CA ASP A 283 -8.78 1.47 0.38
C ASP A 283 -8.16 0.21 -0.27
N GLY A 284 -8.63 -0.98 0.11
CA GLY A 284 -8.16 -2.26 -0.46
C GLY A 284 -6.64 -2.45 -0.40
N TRP A 285 -6.06 -2.93 -1.50
CA TRP A 285 -4.62 -3.16 -1.63
C TRP A 285 -3.78 -1.89 -1.49
N LEU A 286 -4.30 -0.75 -1.97
CA LEU A 286 -3.57 0.52 -1.96
C LEU A 286 -3.40 1.01 -0.52
N ASN A 287 -4.47 0.95 0.27
CA ASN A 287 -4.41 1.30 1.69
C ASN A 287 -3.48 0.38 2.49
N ARG A 288 -3.36 -0.90 2.13
CA ARG A 288 -2.42 -1.81 2.81
C ARG A 288 -0.96 -1.37 2.65
N ILE A 289 -0.57 -0.89 1.46
CA ILE A 289 0.79 -0.38 1.19
C ILE A 289 1.08 0.92 1.95
N ILE A 290 0.09 1.80 2.06
CA ILE A 290 0.26 3.13 2.68
C ILE A 290 -0.17 3.18 4.14
N ASN A 291 -0.62 2.08 4.71
CA ASN A 291 -1.05 2.04 6.10
C ASN A 291 0.05 2.55 7.02
N GLY A 292 -0.32 3.41 7.98
CA GLY A 292 0.62 4.08 8.87
C GLY A 292 1.35 5.30 8.27
N LYS A 293 1.08 5.67 7.03
CA LYS A 293 1.60 6.89 6.38
C LYS A 293 0.52 7.96 6.33
N ILE A 294 0.91 9.23 6.36
CA ILE A 294 -0.02 10.37 6.29
C ILE A 294 -0.04 10.88 4.84
N PRO A 295 -1.15 10.73 4.10
CA PRO A 295 -1.22 11.21 2.73
C PRO A 295 -1.24 12.73 2.64
N ILE A 296 -0.55 13.27 1.64
CA ILE A 296 -0.61 14.70 1.31
C ILE A 296 -1.68 14.91 0.24
N ASP A 297 -2.74 15.62 0.58
CA ASP A 297 -3.87 15.83 -0.32
C ASP A 297 -3.70 17.12 -1.14
N PHE A 298 -3.24 16.97 -2.39
CA PHE A 298 -3.05 18.08 -3.34
C PHE A 298 -4.38 18.69 -3.78
N THR A 299 -5.48 17.95 -3.67
CA THR A 299 -6.82 18.41 -4.08
C THR A 299 -7.52 19.23 -3.00
N LYS A 300 -7.12 19.06 -1.73
CA LYS A 300 -7.74 19.75 -0.59
C LYS A 300 -6.91 20.92 -0.07
N LEU A 301 -5.58 20.81 -0.08
CA LEU A 301 -4.69 21.79 0.56
C LEU A 301 -4.38 23.01 -0.34
N GLY A 302 -4.66 22.90 -1.64
CA GLY A 302 -4.10 23.81 -2.63
C GLY A 302 -2.65 23.46 -2.97
N PHE A 303 -2.24 23.75 -4.20
CA PHE A 303 -1.00 23.24 -4.78
C PHE A 303 0.25 23.67 -4.00
N GLU A 304 0.41 24.96 -3.70
CA GLU A 304 1.60 25.49 -3.01
C GLU A 304 1.79 24.91 -1.60
N LEU A 305 0.70 24.81 -0.83
CA LEU A 305 0.76 24.25 0.52
C LEU A 305 1.04 22.75 0.48
N ALA A 306 0.42 22.00 -0.45
CA ALA A 306 0.69 20.58 -0.62
C ALA A 306 2.16 20.33 -1.03
N LYS A 307 2.68 21.10 -1.98
CA LYS A 307 4.09 21.09 -2.38
C LYS A 307 5.02 21.34 -1.19
N SER A 308 4.78 22.39 -0.42
CA SER A 308 5.57 22.71 0.78
C SER A 308 5.56 21.55 1.79
N LYS A 309 4.39 20.93 2.03
CA LYS A 309 4.30 19.76 2.92
C LYS A 309 5.08 18.56 2.40
N LEU A 310 5.03 18.29 1.10
CA LEU A 310 5.78 17.21 0.47
C LEU A 310 7.29 17.39 0.67
N LYS A 311 7.81 18.57 0.36
CA LYS A 311 9.22 18.91 0.58
C LYS A 311 9.64 18.77 2.04
N ASN A 312 8.84 19.34 2.94
CA ASN A 312 9.10 19.28 4.37
C ASN A 312 9.12 17.84 4.90
N ASP A 313 8.27 16.95 4.37
CA ASP A 313 8.28 15.53 4.75
C ASP A 313 9.56 14.83 4.28
N ILE A 314 9.95 15.04 3.01
CA ILE A 314 11.22 14.52 2.45
C ILE A 314 12.42 15.02 3.27
N ASP A 315 12.50 16.32 3.54
CA ASP A 315 13.59 16.93 4.30
C ASP A 315 13.66 16.40 5.74
N ARG A 316 12.50 16.24 6.38
CA ARG A 316 12.40 15.66 7.73
C ARG A 316 12.93 14.22 7.74
N GLN A 317 12.55 13.40 6.75
CA GLN A 317 13.01 12.01 6.64
C GLN A 317 14.51 11.91 6.35
N ARG A 318 15.04 12.79 5.48
CA ARG A 318 16.49 12.90 5.21
C ARG A 318 17.27 13.29 6.46
N LYS A 319 16.81 14.30 7.21
CA LYS A 319 17.42 14.73 8.48
C LYS A 319 17.45 13.59 9.49
N PHE A 320 16.33 12.88 9.66
CA PHE A 320 16.26 11.73 10.57
C PHE A 320 17.23 10.61 10.18
N THR A 321 17.34 10.29 8.88
CA THR A 321 18.27 9.28 8.36
C THR A 321 19.73 9.68 8.63
N ARG A 322 20.10 10.95 8.35
CA ARG A 322 21.46 11.48 8.63
C ARG A 322 21.80 11.41 10.12
N ILE A 323 20.87 11.79 11.01
CA ILE A 323 21.09 11.72 12.46
C ILE A 323 21.33 10.28 12.91
N ASN A 324 20.58 9.31 12.40
CA ASN A 324 20.78 7.90 12.75
C ASN A 324 22.11 7.36 12.20
N GLN A 325 22.46 7.68 10.95
CA GLN A 325 23.77 7.31 10.39
C GLN A 325 24.94 7.90 11.19
N ILE A 326 24.82 9.17 11.63
CA ILE A 326 25.81 9.80 12.50
C ILE A 326 25.91 9.05 13.83
N LYS A 327 24.78 8.73 14.48
CA LYS A 327 24.78 7.91 15.70
C LYS A 327 25.45 6.57 15.50
N ASP A 328 25.09 5.83 14.44
CA ASP A 328 25.66 4.53 14.12
C ASP A 328 27.18 4.62 13.85
N SER A 329 27.64 5.69 13.18
CA SER A 329 29.07 5.93 12.93
C SER A 329 29.85 6.35 14.18
N ILE A 330 29.23 7.11 15.10
CA ILE A 330 29.82 7.49 16.39
C ILE A 330 29.87 6.28 17.32
N SER A 331 28.93 5.34 17.23
CA SER A 331 28.96 4.07 17.95
C SER A 331 30.10 3.14 17.52
N ILE A 332 30.70 3.35 16.34
CA ILE A 332 31.80 2.53 15.80
C ILE A 332 33.18 3.13 16.11
N ASN A 333 33.29 4.43 16.42
CA ASN A 333 34.55 5.14 16.64
C ASN A 333 34.72 5.70 18.07
N ILE A 334 34.36 4.91 19.08
CA ILE A 334 34.87 5.13 20.42
C ILE A 334 36.19 4.35 20.51
N PRO A 335 37.35 5.00 20.74
CA PRO A 335 38.56 4.29 21.08
C PRO A 335 38.24 3.39 22.27
N ILE A 336 38.55 2.10 22.14
CA ILE A 336 38.43 1.14 23.25
C ILE A 336 39.46 1.57 24.29
N ASP A 337 39.06 2.52 25.14
CA ASP A 337 39.67 2.70 26.43
C ASP A 337 38.99 1.68 27.33
N SER A 338 39.79 0.71 27.72
CA SER A 338 39.42 -0.41 28.57
C SER A 338 38.97 0.09 29.94
N SER A 339 37.68 0.39 30.11
CA SER A 339 36.88 0.20 31.33
C SER A 339 35.60 1.04 31.33
N GLN A 340 34.48 0.49 30.85
CA GLN A 340 33.14 0.61 31.47
C GLN A 340 32.09 -0.15 30.64
N ASN A 341 31.27 -0.96 31.32
CA ASN A 341 30.29 -1.89 30.74
C ASN A 341 29.16 -1.18 29.96
N ASN A 342 29.00 -1.50 28.67
CA ASN A 342 27.94 -1.03 27.77
C ASN A 342 26.58 -1.76 27.96
N GLY A 343 26.17 -2.04 29.20
CA GLY A 343 24.85 -2.61 29.49
C GLY A 343 24.00 -1.66 30.31
N ILE A 344 22.68 -1.69 30.13
CA ILE A 344 21.76 -1.02 31.07
C ILE A 344 22.05 -1.58 32.48
N PRO A 345 22.42 -0.74 33.46
CA PRO A 345 22.73 -1.22 34.81
C PRO A 345 21.55 -2.00 35.41
N SER A 346 21.84 -3.03 36.20
CA SER A 346 20.82 -3.91 36.78
C SER A 346 19.93 -3.23 37.83
N ARG A 347 20.37 -2.08 38.37
CA ARG A 347 19.60 -1.27 39.30
C ARG A 347 19.26 0.08 38.70
N ILE A 348 18.00 0.48 38.89
CA ILE A 348 17.48 1.73 38.33
C ILE A 348 18.18 2.98 38.88
N ASP A 349 18.67 2.98 40.13
CA ASP A 349 19.36 4.14 40.74
C ASP A 349 20.68 4.51 40.05
N GLN A 350 21.22 3.60 39.24
CA GLN A 350 22.44 3.81 38.45
C GLN A 350 22.15 4.33 37.03
N TRP A 351 20.88 4.54 36.68
CA TRP A 351 20.50 4.95 35.33
C TRP A 351 20.71 6.45 35.11
N THR A 352 21.46 6.77 34.05
CA THR A 352 21.57 8.11 33.51
C THR A 352 20.41 8.38 32.56
N LYS A 353 20.26 9.62 32.07
CA LYS A 353 19.30 9.95 31.00
C LYS A 353 19.48 9.06 29.77
N ASN A 354 20.73 8.74 29.43
CA ASN A 354 21.05 7.84 28.32
C ASN A 354 20.58 6.40 28.59
N HIS A 355 20.74 5.89 29.81
CA HIS A 355 20.22 4.57 30.19
C HIS A 355 18.69 4.51 30.10
N VAL A 356 17.99 5.55 30.54
CA VAL A 356 16.52 5.66 30.39
C VAL A 356 16.12 5.65 28.92
N LYS A 357 16.81 6.43 28.08
CA LYS A 357 16.54 6.48 26.64
C LYS A 357 16.78 5.12 25.95
N LEU A 358 17.87 4.44 26.29
CA LEU A 358 18.18 3.10 25.78
C LEU A 358 17.11 2.09 26.18
N PHE A 359 16.71 2.08 27.45
CA PHE A 359 15.63 1.22 27.94
C PHE A 359 14.32 1.41 27.16
N LEU A 360 13.91 2.65 26.92
CA LEU A 360 12.67 2.95 26.21
C LEU A 360 12.71 2.45 24.76
N LEU A 361 13.85 2.58 24.10
CA LEU A 361 14.06 2.09 22.73
C LEU A 361 14.08 0.55 22.69
N GLU A 362 14.86 -0.10 23.55
CA GLU A 362 14.96 -1.57 23.62
C GLU A 362 13.62 -2.25 23.91
N LYS A 363 12.75 -1.60 24.68
CA LYS A 363 11.44 -2.14 25.08
C LYS A 363 10.28 -1.71 24.17
N ASN A 364 10.57 -1.01 23.06
CA ASN A 364 9.57 -0.49 22.12
C ASN A 364 8.52 0.40 22.83
N LEU A 365 8.98 1.33 23.68
CA LEU A 365 8.17 2.28 24.46
C LEU A 365 8.22 3.69 23.86
N ASN A 366 8.26 3.78 22.53
CA ASN A 366 8.50 5.03 21.78
C ASN A 366 7.60 6.22 22.17
N PRO A 367 6.29 6.06 22.45
CA PRO A 367 5.45 7.19 22.86
C PRO A 367 5.88 7.87 24.16
N LEU A 368 6.66 7.18 25.02
CA LEU A 368 7.13 7.72 26.29
C LEU A 368 8.45 8.48 26.17
N LEU A 369 9.16 8.37 25.03
CA LEU A 369 10.49 8.98 24.84
C LEU A 369 10.50 10.49 25.10
N GLU A 370 9.47 11.20 24.63
CA GLU A 370 9.42 12.67 24.71
C GLU A 370 9.43 13.19 26.14
N ILE A 371 8.74 12.50 27.06
CA ILE A 371 8.69 12.91 28.47
C ILE A 371 9.82 12.22 29.25
N PHE A 372 10.07 10.93 29.01
CA PHE A 372 10.90 10.13 29.90
C PHE A 372 12.39 10.24 29.56
N SER A 373 12.78 10.64 28.34
CA SER A 373 14.19 10.72 27.96
C SER A 373 14.98 11.80 28.70
N GLU A 374 14.30 12.76 29.33
CA GLU A 374 14.91 13.77 30.20
C GLU A 374 15.05 13.31 31.65
N MET A 375 14.49 12.15 32.01
CA MET A 375 14.57 11.58 33.36
C MET A 375 15.85 10.77 33.54
N ASN A 376 16.40 10.79 34.75
CA ASN A 376 17.36 9.78 35.19
C ASN A 376 16.62 8.66 35.95
N GLY A 377 17.34 7.64 36.39
CA GLY A 377 16.77 6.49 37.08
C GLY A 377 15.95 6.81 38.32
N ASN A 378 16.39 7.78 39.13
CA ASN A 378 15.70 8.16 40.37
C ASN A 378 14.34 8.81 40.06
N ILE A 379 14.30 9.75 39.12
CA ILE A 379 13.05 10.42 38.70
C ILE A 379 12.10 9.41 38.05
N LEU A 380 12.63 8.51 37.23
CA LEU A 380 11.83 7.47 36.59
C LEU A 380 11.25 6.47 37.60
N HIS A 381 11.99 6.18 38.68
CA HIS A 381 11.51 5.36 39.79
C HIS A 381 10.39 6.06 40.57
N GLU A 382 10.52 7.35 40.88
CA GLU A 382 9.45 8.12 41.51
C GLU A 382 8.18 8.16 40.67
N LEU A 383 8.32 8.39 39.36
CA LEU A 383 7.21 8.34 38.41
C LEU A 383 6.54 6.95 38.41
N TYR A 384 7.32 5.87 38.46
CA TYR A 384 6.78 4.52 38.56
C TYR A 384 5.99 4.32 39.86
N LEU A 385 6.48 4.82 41.00
CA LEU A 385 5.74 4.76 42.27
C LEU A 385 4.42 5.54 42.21
N MET A 386 4.41 6.71 41.55
CA MET A 386 3.18 7.45 41.28
C MET A 386 2.21 6.67 40.39
N CYS A 387 2.72 5.98 39.37
CA CYS A 387 1.91 5.11 38.52
C CYS A 387 1.29 3.96 39.32
N LEU A 388 1.99 3.40 40.32
CA LEU A 388 1.46 2.34 41.16
C LEU A 388 0.39 2.82 42.14
N SER A 389 0.51 4.03 42.69
CA SER A 389 -0.45 4.56 43.66
C SER A 389 -1.81 4.87 43.04
N ASN A 390 -1.84 5.35 41.79
CA ASN A 390 -3.08 5.59 41.05
C ASN A 390 -2.92 5.38 39.53
N ARG A 391 -3.04 4.12 39.11
CA ARG A 391 -2.76 3.69 37.72
C ARG A 391 -3.63 4.37 36.67
N GLU A 392 -4.92 4.55 36.96
CA GLU A 392 -5.89 5.12 36.02
C GLU A 392 -5.63 6.62 35.83
N SER A 393 -5.50 7.36 36.92
CA SER A 393 -5.21 8.80 36.88
C SER A 393 -3.90 9.07 36.15
N MET A 394 -2.83 8.33 36.47
CA MET A 394 -1.51 8.51 35.83
C MET A 394 -1.52 8.18 34.33
N PHE A 395 -2.28 7.15 33.91
CA PHE A 395 -2.46 6.89 32.47
C PHE A 395 -3.10 8.08 31.76
N HIS A 396 -4.16 8.65 32.33
CA HIS A 396 -4.83 9.81 31.76
C HIS A 396 -3.96 11.07 31.76
N THR A 397 -3.21 11.33 32.83
CA THR A 397 -2.25 12.44 32.92
C THR A 397 -1.19 12.33 31.84
N LEU A 398 -0.48 11.20 31.76
CA LEU A 398 0.56 10.97 30.76
C LEU A 398 0.01 11.01 29.34
N LYS A 399 -1.17 10.43 29.10
CA LYS A 399 -1.81 10.48 27.78
C LYS A 399 -2.15 11.91 27.37
N THR A 400 -2.63 12.72 28.31
CA THR A 400 -2.95 14.12 28.08
C THR A 400 -1.69 14.93 27.79
N GLU A 401 -0.67 14.79 28.62
CA GLU A 401 0.61 15.50 28.47
C GLU A 401 1.34 15.14 27.16
N ILE A 402 1.34 13.86 26.78
CA ILE A 402 1.88 13.43 25.47
C ILE A 402 1.06 14.03 24.32
N SER A 403 -0.27 14.11 24.47
CA SER A 403 -1.15 14.66 23.42
C SER A 403 -1.08 16.18 23.28
N THR A 404 -0.78 16.90 24.37
CA THR A 404 -0.62 18.37 24.35
C THR A 404 0.73 18.78 23.78
N LEU A 405 1.77 17.97 24.00
CA LEU A 405 3.10 18.22 23.45
C LEU A 405 3.12 18.02 21.91
N TYR A 406 2.30 17.13 21.33
CA TYR A 406 2.18 16.97 19.87
C TYR A 406 0.84 16.37 19.40
N SER A 407 0.25 16.92 18.33
CA SER A 407 -0.95 16.38 17.68
C SER A 407 -0.71 15.21 16.70
N ASN A 408 0.55 14.79 16.46
CA ASN A 408 0.94 13.97 15.29
C ASN A 408 1.85 12.74 15.58
N ASN A 409 2.03 12.31 16.84
CA ASN A 409 2.80 11.10 17.19
C ASN A 409 1.91 9.91 17.58
N GLN A 410 2.50 8.70 17.66
CA GLN A 410 1.81 7.49 18.13
C GLN A 410 1.20 7.74 19.53
N PRO A 411 -0.11 7.54 19.72
CA PRO A 411 -0.75 7.82 21.00
C PRO A 411 -0.29 6.85 22.08
N LEU A 412 -0.18 7.32 23.32
CA LEU A 412 0.00 6.43 24.46
C LEU A 412 -1.23 5.51 24.59
N THR A 413 -1.05 4.23 24.30
CA THR A 413 -2.08 3.20 24.47
C THR A 413 -1.95 2.53 25.84
N LEU A 414 -3.04 1.94 26.32
CA LEU A 414 -3.03 1.18 27.57
C LEU A 414 -2.02 0.03 27.53
N ILE A 415 -1.83 -0.61 26.36
CA ILE A 415 -0.86 -1.70 26.17
C ILE A 415 0.57 -1.21 26.40
N ILE A 416 0.93 -0.04 25.86
CA ILE A 416 2.28 0.54 26.00
C ILE A 416 2.52 0.97 27.45
N TYR A 417 1.52 1.59 28.08
CA TYR A 417 1.58 1.97 29.49
C TYR A 417 1.79 0.76 30.41
N LEU A 418 1.01 -0.32 30.23
CA LEU A 418 1.17 -1.54 31.03
C LEU A 418 2.51 -2.25 30.74
N ARG A 419 2.99 -2.23 29.49
CA ARG A 419 4.32 -2.75 29.13
C ARG A 419 5.43 -2.00 29.85
N PHE A 420 5.34 -0.66 29.92
CA PHE A 420 6.30 0.15 30.67
C PHE A 420 6.35 -0.29 32.14
N LEU A 421 5.21 -0.38 32.81
CA LEU A 421 5.14 -0.79 34.22
C LEU A 421 5.76 -2.18 34.44
N ASN A 422 5.51 -3.13 33.55
CA ASN A 422 6.04 -4.48 33.66
C ASN A 422 7.54 -4.56 33.38
N GLU A 423 8.05 -3.83 32.39
CA GLU A 423 9.48 -3.87 32.04
C GLU A 423 10.34 -3.14 33.07
N ILE A 424 9.86 -2.02 33.62
CA ILE A 424 10.64 -1.25 34.59
C ILE A 424 10.71 -1.94 35.96
N GLN A 425 9.65 -2.68 36.35
CA GLN A 425 9.62 -3.45 37.59
C GLN A 425 10.81 -4.41 37.74
N LYS A 426 11.31 -4.96 36.63
CA LYS A 426 12.47 -5.89 36.60
C LYS A 426 13.77 -5.26 37.10
N TYR A 427 13.90 -3.94 36.98
CA TYR A 427 15.08 -3.16 37.41
C TYR A 427 14.89 -2.51 38.79
N ILE A 428 13.69 -2.64 39.35
CA ILE A 428 13.32 -2.16 40.68
C ILE A 428 13.33 -3.32 41.70
N GLN A 429 12.95 -4.53 41.28
CA GLN A 429 12.96 -5.72 42.16
C GLN A 429 14.37 -6.18 42.58
N THR A 430 15.44 -5.72 41.90
CA THR A 430 16.84 -5.85 42.34
C THR A 430 17.21 -4.94 43.51
N PHE A 431 16.34 -4.01 43.92
CA PHE A 431 16.57 -3.10 45.04
C PHE A 431 16.05 -3.65 46.39
N ALA A 432 15.08 -4.56 46.38
CA ALA A 432 14.44 -5.06 47.62
C ALA A 432 15.13 -6.28 48.27
N ILE A 433 16.04 -6.95 47.56
CA ILE A 433 16.73 -8.15 48.08
C ILE A 433 18.02 -7.77 48.87
N ASN A 434 18.55 -6.56 48.67
CA ASN A 434 19.80 -6.12 49.30
C ASN A 434 19.60 -5.09 50.45
N GLN A 435 18.39 -5.00 51.01
CA GLN A 435 18.09 -4.21 52.22
C GLN A 435 17.33 -5.02 53.27
N LYS A 436 17.70 -6.29 53.46
CA LYS A 436 17.38 -7.04 54.68
C LYS A 436 18.65 -7.44 55.40
#